data_AF-A0A8T3DF10-F1
#
_entry.id   AF-A0A8T3DF10-F1
#
_cell.length_a   1.000
_cell.length_b   1.000
_cell.length_c   1.000
_cell.angle_alpha   90.00
_cell.angle_beta   90.00
_cell.angle_gamma   90.00
#
_symmetry.space_group_name_H-M   'P 1'
#
loop_
_entity.id
_entity.type
_entity.pdbx_description
1 polymer ?
#
loop_
_entity_poly.entity_id
_entity_poly.type
_entity_poly.pdbx_seq_one_letter_code
_entity_poly.pdbx_strand_id
1 'polypeptide(L)' 'MRELLLLSLLAVAWLCGPAATDQTEHNANTRVKKPKSSPIKEEKGVLVLNKSNFDQALRKYKQLLVNFHAPLSGSPRA' A
#
# COMPACT_ATOMS: atom_id res chain seq x y z
N MET A 1 -45.28 -25.42 0.12
CA MET A 1 -44.25 -26.31 -0.46
C MET A 1 -42.92 -25.58 -0.77
N ARG A 2 -42.92 -24.29 -1.15
CA ARG A 2 -41.67 -23.53 -1.41
C ARG A 2 -40.90 -23.14 -0.14
N GLU A 3 -41.62 -22.77 0.93
CA GLU A 3 -41.01 -22.37 2.21
C GLU A 3 -40.26 -23.52 2.93
N LEU A 4 -40.72 -24.77 2.79
CA LEU A 4 -40.02 -25.93 3.31
C LEU A 4 -38.71 -26.22 2.56
N LEU A 5 -38.62 -25.81 1.29
CA LEU A 5 -37.45 -25.99 0.44
C LEU A 5 -36.36 -24.95 0.76
N LEU A 6 -36.76 -23.76 1.21
CA LEU A 6 -35.85 -22.71 1.67
C LEU A 6 -35.26 -23.01 3.05
N LEU A 7 -36.06 -23.59 3.95
CA LEU A 7 -35.61 -23.96 5.30
C LEU A 7 -34.60 -25.11 5.29
N SER A 8 -34.68 -26.04 4.32
CA SER A 8 -33.69 -27.12 4.19
C SER A 8 -32.36 -26.64 3.63
N LEU A 9 -32.36 -25.67 2.71
CA LEU A 9 -31.14 -25.03 2.17
C LEU A 9 -30.35 -24.28 3.25
N LEU A 10 -31.03 -23.64 4.21
CA LEU A 10 -30.39 -22.93 5.31
C LEU A 10 -29.67 -23.87 6.30
N ALA A 11 -30.20 -25.08 6.51
CA ALA A 11 -29.61 -26.04 7.44
C ALA A 11 -28.30 -26.67 6.94
N VAL A 12 -28.13 -26.82 5.62
CA VAL A 12 -26.92 -27.41 5.01
C VAL A 12 -25.69 -26.52 5.17
N ALA A 13 -25.86 -25.20 5.29
CA ALA A 13 -24.76 -24.24 5.46
C ALA A 13 -24.12 -24.27 6.87
N TRP A 14 -24.77 -24.89 7.85
CA TRP A 14 -24.26 -24.98 9.23
C TRP A 14 -23.52 -26.30 9.53
N LEU A 15 -23.61 -27.29 8.63
CA LEU A 15 -23.01 -28.61 8.85
C LEU A 15 -21.63 -28.78 8.17
N CYS A 16 -21.21 -27.85 7.33
CA CYS A 16 -19.86 -27.77 6.78
C CYS A 16 -19.20 -26.48 7.27
N GLY A 17 -18.73 -26.48 8.51
CA GLY A 17 -17.78 -25.46 8.95
C GLY A 17 -16.49 -25.59 8.13
N PRO A 18 -15.90 -24.49 7.64
CA PRO A 18 -14.59 -24.56 7.03
C PRO A 18 -13.57 -25.00 8.09
N ALA A 19 -12.94 -26.13 7.78
CA ALA A 19 -11.86 -26.73 8.53
C ALA A 19 -10.69 -25.75 8.68
N ALA A 20 -10.20 -25.65 9.91
CA ALA A 20 -8.86 -25.23 10.32
C ALA A 20 -8.15 -24.22 9.40
N THR A 21 -8.30 -22.93 9.71
CA THR A 21 -7.17 -22.01 9.55
C THR A 21 -6.35 -22.06 10.84
N ASP A 22 -5.28 -22.82 10.78
CA ASP A 22 -4.20 -22.85 11.76
C ASP A 22 -3.67 -21.42 12.00
N GLN A 23 -3.24 -21.18 13.23
CA GLN A 23 -2.81 -19.91 13.78
C GLN A 23 -1.50 -19.48 13.12
N THR A 24 -1.38 -18.21 12.72
CA THR A 24 -0.14 -17.49 13.05
C THR A 24 -0.43 -16.01 13.25
N GLU A 25 -0.44 -15.67 14.53
CA GLU A 25 -0.07 -14.40 15.12
C GLU A 25 0.74 -13.46 14.21
N HIS A 26 0.27 -12.23 14.07
CA HIS A 26 1.07 -11.06 14.44
C HIS A 26 0.13 -9.90 14.76
N ASN A 27 -0.47 -9.97 15.95
CA ASN A 27 -0.83 -8.77 16.68
C ASN A 27 0.48 -8.07 17.06
N ALA A 28 0.88 -7.11 16.23
CA ALA A 28 1.78 -6.05 16.64
C ALA A 28 1.03 -4.75 16.39
N ASN A 29 0.25 -4.31 17.37
CA ASN A 29 -0.07 -2.89 17.56
C ASN A 29 1.22 -2.12 17.90
N THR A 30 2.24 -2.23 17.05
CA THR A 30 3.29 -1.24 16.98
C THR A 30 2.64 -0.09 16.24
N ARG A 31 2.29 0.98 16.96
CA ARG A 31 2.12 2.30 16.33
C ARG A 31 3.43 2.60 15.62
N VAL A 32 3.56 2.17 14.36
CA VAL A 32 4.64 2.57 13.47
C VAL A 32 4.45 4.07 13.35
N LYS A 33 5.21 4.81 14.15
CA LYS A 33 5.32 6.26 14.02
C LYS A 33 5.80 6.48 12.61
N LYS A 34 4.88 6.78 11.67
CA LYS A 34 5.25 7.08 10.29
C LYS A 34 6.35 8.14 10.39
N PRO A 35 7.54 7.88 9.81
CA PRO A 35 8.60 8.86 9.86
C PRO A 35 8.03 10.17 9.34
N LYS A 36 8.25 11.25 10.09
CA LYS A 36 7.77 12.58 9.69
C LYS A 36 8.42 12.90 8.36
N SER A 37 7.62 13.02 7.30
CA SER A 37 8.08 13.39 5.97
C SER A 37 8.70 14.79 6.02
N SER A 38 9.83 14.97 5.34
CA SER A 38 10.42 16.31 5.18
C SER A 38 9.58 17.15 4.21
N PRO A 39 9.57 18.50 4.34
CA PRO A 39 8.92 19.36 3.38
C PRO A 39 9.45 19.12 1.96
N ILE A 40 8.55 19.08 0.98
CA ILE A 40 8.93 19.03 -0.43
C ILE A 40 9.36 20.44 -0.83
N LYS A 41 10.61 20.58 -1.26
CA LYS A 41 11.16 21.82 -1.79
C LYS A 41 11.05 21.84 -3.30
N GLU A 42 11.07 23.05 -3.86
CA GLU A 42 11.11 23.27 -5.29
C GLU A 42 12.33 24.13 -5.62
N GLU A 43 13.12 23.69 -6.60
CA GLU A 43 14.32 24.37 -7.06
C GLU A 43 14.25 24.48 -8.58
N LYS A 44 14.29 25.72 -9.10
CA LYS A 44 14.24 26.00 -10.55
C LYS A 44 13.03 25.36 -11.26
N GLY A 45 11.87 25.32 -10.61
CA GLY A 45 10.65 24.72 -11.16
C GLY A 45 10.59 23.19 -11.06
N VAL A 46 11.55 22.55 -10.37
CA VAL A 46 11.62 21.10 -10.21
C VAL A 46 11.50 20.74 -8.73
N LEU A 47 10.66 19.75 -8.42
CA LEU A 47 10.52 19.23 -7.06
C LEU A 47 11.76 18.43 -6.65
N VAL A 48 12.38 18.81 -5.54
CA VAL A 48 13.50 18.06 -4.96
C VAL A 48 12.96 16.98 -4.03
N LEU A 49 12.96 15.76 -4.53
CA LEU A 49 12.42 14.60 -3.81
C LEU A 49 13.55 13.76 -3.20
N ASN A 50 13.27 13.23 -2.02
CA ASN A 50 14.14 12.32 -1.30
C ASN A 50 13.32 11.18 -0.71
N LYS A 51 14.01 10.18 -0.15
CA LYS A 51 13.37 8.98 0.41
C LYS A 51 12.26 9.28 1.43
N SER A 52 12.38 10.37 2.20
CA SER A 52 11.41 10.70 3.26
C SER A 52 10.14 11.37 2.74
N ASN A 53 10.18 12.00 1.57
CA ASN A 53 9.07 12.81 1.05
C ASN A 53 8.51 12.33 -0.31
N PHE A 54 9.13 11.30 -0.91
CA PHE A 54 8.69 10.74 -2.18
C PHE A 54 7.27 10.18 -2.11
N ASP A 55 6.95 9.41 -1.06
CA ASP A 55 5.59 8.88 -0.85
C ASP A 55 4.55 9.99 -0.69
N GLN A 56 4.93 11.11 -0.08
CA GLN A 56 4.07 12.29 0.02
C GLN A 56 3.83 12.91 -1.37
N ALA A 57 4.84 12.98 -2.23
CA ALA A 57 4.70 13.49 -3.59
C ALA A 57 3.77 12.62 -4.44
N LEU A 58 3.91 11.29 -4.36
CA LEU A 58 3.03 10.34 -5.06
C LEU A 58 1.56 10.47 -4.66
N ARG A 59 1.29 10.78 -3.39
CA ARG A 59 -0.09 11.00 -2.91
C ARG A 59 -0.66 12.35 -3.31
N LYS A 60 0.21 13.35 -3.49
CA LYS A 60 -0.20 14.73 -3.79
C LYS A 60 -0.47 14.94 -5.28
N TYR A 61 0.32 14.31 -6.15
CA TYR A 61 0.23 14.51 -7.59
C TYR A 61 -0.23 13.23 -8.28
N LYS A 62 -1.24 13.32 -9.14
CA LYS A 62 -1.80 12.17 -9.88
C LYS A 62 -0.77 11.59 -10.88
N GLN A 63 0.06 12.44 -11.47
CA GLN A 63 1.11 12.07 -12.39
C GLN A 63 2.39 12.82 -12.01
N LEU A 64 3.52 12.12 -12.01
CA LEU A 64 4.80 12.65 -11.58
C LEU A 64 5.89 12.16 -12.54
N LEU A 65 6.55 13.09 -13.23
CA LEU A 65 7.76 12.79 -13.99
C LEU A 65 8.95 12.87 -13.04
N VAL A 66 9.72 11.80 -12.92
CA VAL A 66 10.84 11.70 -11.98
C VAL A 66 12.13 11.45 -12.76
N ASN A 67 13.13 12.29 -12.54
CA ASN A 67 14.48 12.12 -13.10
C ASN A 67 15.44 11.66 -11.99
N PHE A 68 15.95 10.43 -12.09
CA PHE A 68 16.94 9.89 -11.15
C PHE A 68 18.35 10.21 -11.64
N HIS A 69 19.09 11.01 -10.88
CA HIS A 69 20.46 11.38 -11.19
C HIS A 69 21.44 10.79 -10.17
N ALA A 70 22.60 10.30 -10.63
CA ALA A 70 23.67 9.81 -9.77
C ALA A 70 24.84 10.81 -9.73
N PRO A 71 25.46 11.08 -8.56
CA PRO A 71 26.50 12.12 -8.44
C PRO A 71 27.71 12.01 -9.36
N LEU A 72 28.01 10.80 -9.87
CA LEU A 72 29.21 10.49 -10.66
C LEU A 72 28.89 9.88 -12.03
N SER A 73 27.66 9.98 -12.51
CA SER A 73 27.33 9.57 -13.89
C SER A 73 27.90 10.58 -14.88
N GLY A 74 29.20 10.47 -15.16
CA GLY A 74 29.80 11.08 -16.34
C GLY A 74 29.14 10.46 -17.58
N SER A 75 28.41 11.27 -18.35
CA SER A 75 27.96 10.87 -19.68
C SER A 75 29.20 10.61 -20.54
N PRO A 76 29.31 9.47 -21.24
CA PRO A 76 30.15 9.41 -22.43
C PRO A 76 29.56 10.43 -23.40
N ARG A 77 30.26 11.56 -23.59
CA ARG A 77 29.91 12.51 -24.65
C ARG A 77 30.08 11.75 -25.98
N ALA A 78 28.97 11.56 -26.69
CA ALA A 78 29.00 11.24 -28.11
C ALA A 78 29.20 12.54 -28.91
#